data_AF-A0A7S2X771-F1
#
_entry.id   AF-A0A7S2X771-F1
#
_cell.length_a   1.000
_cell.length_b   1.000
_cell.length_c   1.000
_cell.angle_alpha   90.00
_cell.angle_beta   90.00
_cell.angle_gamma   90.00
#
_symmetry.space_group_name_H-M   'P 1'
#
loop_
_entity.id
_entity.type
_entity.pdbx_description
1 polymer ?
#
loop_
_entity_poly.entity_id
_entity_poly.type
_entity_poly.pdbx_seq_one_letter_code
_entity_poly.pdbx_strand_id
1 'polypeptide(L)'
;ALVVPVCGGLAVSFEVENVGGLAADEVAQVYVSLRGNANAPRISLGGFARTQILNPGSSQSLKLSIDPHSLSVVVPEDRVGWMWGGRAEMDIWIGGGKPTGEE
;
A
#
# COMPACT_ATOMS: atom_id res chain seq x y z
N ALA A 1 -6.94 12.66 -11.56
CA ALA A 1 -6.90 11.81 -10.35
C ALA A 1 -7.61 10.49 -10.67
N LEU A 2 -7.02 9.36 -10.26
CA LEU A 2 -7.68 8.05 -10.33
C LEU A 2 -8.79 8.01 -9.26
N VAL A 3 -9.99 7.53 -9.62
CA VAL A 3 -11.10 7.35 -8.68
C VAL A 3 -11.37 5.86 -8.54
N VAL A 4 -11.32 5.35 -7.32
CA VAL A 4 -11.56 3.94 -7.01
C VAL A 4 -12.89 3.85 -6.24
N PRO A 5 -13.83 2.99 -6.68
CA PRO A 5 -15.05 2.78 -5.91
C PRO A 5 -14.76 2.04 -4.60
N VAL A 6 -15.66 2.15 -3.62
CA VAL A 6 -15.53 1.64 -2.24
C VAL A 6 -15.19 0.13 -2.14
N CYS A 7 -15.50 -0.64 -3.18
CA CYS A 7 -15.17 -2.07 -3.29
C CYS A 7 -14.39 -2.39 -4.58
N GLY A 8 -13.87 -1.36 -5.25
CA GLY A 8 -13.05 -1.53 -6.44
C GLY A 8 -11.65 -2.00 -6.08
N GLY A 9 -11.14 -2.97 -6.82
CA GLY A 9 -9.73 -3.35 -6.70
C GLY A 9 -8.84 -2.21 -7.17
N LEU A 10 -7.94 -1.75 -6.29
CA LEU A 10 -6.83 -0.89 -6.66
C LEU A 10 -5.58 -1.75 -6.75
N ALA A 11 -4.86 -1.67 -7.87
CA ALA A 11 -3.59 -2.36 -8.04
C ALA A 11 -2.49 -1.35 -8.35
N VAL A 12 -1.32 -1.57 -7.78
CA VAL A 12 -0.11 -0.79 -8.00
C VAL A 12 0.91 -1.69 -8.67
N SER A 13 1.51 -1.21 -9.76
CA SER A 13 2.58 -1.91 -10.47
C SER A 13 3.85 -1.08 -10.39
N PHE A 14 4.96 -1.73 -10.07
CA PHE A 14 6.26 -1.13 -9.92
C PHE A 14 7.35 -2.16 -10.21
N GLU A 15 8.56 -1.68 -10.45
CA GLU A 15 9.73 -2.51 -10.70
C GLU A 15 10.67 -2.44 -9.49
N VAL A 16 11.26 -3.59 -9.13
CA VAL A 16 12.32 -3.68 -8.12
C VAL A 16 13.59 -4.11 -8.84
N GLU A 17 14.65 -3.32 -8.72
CA GLU A 17 15.96 -3.59 -9.30
C GLU A 17 16.98 -3.84 -8.18
N ASN A 18 17.80 -4.89 -8.34
CA ASN A 18 18.97 -5.07 -7.48
C ASN A 18 20.15 -4.22 -7.99
N VAL A 19 20.35 -3.06 -7.36
CA VAL A 19 21.46 -2.14 -7.65
C VAL A 19 22.74 -2.46 -6.84
N GLY A 20 22.73 -3.54 -6.05
CA GLY A 20 23.85 -4.00 -5.24
C GLY A 20 24.82 -4.94 -5.96
N GLY A 21 25.86 -5.37 -5.24
CA GLY A 21 26.91 -6.26 -5.79
C GLY A 21 26.70 -7.76 -5.55
N LEU A 22 25.64 -8.15 -4.82
CA LEU A 22 25.37 -9.53 -4.45
C LEU A 22 23.94 -9.92 -4.83
N ALA A 23 23.72 -11.20 -5.14
CA ALA A 23 22.39 -11.72 -5.37
C ALA A 23 21.56 -11.70 -4.07
N ALA A 24 20.35 -11.15 -4.13
CA ALA A 24 19.47 -10.97 -2.97
C ALA A 24 18.00 -10.91 -3.40
N ASP A 25 17.09 -11.15 -2.47
CA ASP A 25 15.67 -10.86 -2.61
C ASP A 25 15.26 -9.62 -1.78
N GLU A 26 14.13 -9.02 -2.13
CA GLU A 26 13.61 -7.82 -1.46
C GLU A 26 12.12 -8.02 -1.12
N VAL A 27 11.66 -7.45 0.01
CA VAL A 27 10.23 -7.42 0.37
C VAL A 27 9.67 -6.03 0.10
N ALA A 28 9.10 -5.87 -1.08
CA ALA A 28 8.45 -4.63 -1.47
C ALA A 28 7.07 -4.50 -0.81
N GLN A 29 6.81 -3.33 -0.24
CA GLN A 29 5.63 -3.02 0.55
C GLN A 29 4.92 -1.80 -0.02
N VAL A 30 3.59 -1.81 0.01
CA VAL A 30 2.73 -0.69 -0.37
C VAL A 30 1.98 -0.22 0.86
N TYR A 31 2.08 1.07 1.16
CA TYR A 31 1.39 1.72 2.27
C TYR A 31 0.36 2.71 1.77
N VAL A 32 -0.72 2.87 2.54
CA VAL A 32 -1.85 3.73 2.21
C VAL A 32 -2.23 4.61 3.39
N SER A 33 -2.67 5.83 3.12
CA SER A 33 -3.23 6.75 4.12
C SER A 33 -4.46 7.46 3.55
N LEU A 34 -5.54 7.52 4.33
CA LEU A 34 -6.75 8.26 3.98
C LEU A 34 -6.72 9.64 4.65
N ARG A 35 -6.67 10.69 3.86
CA ARG A 35 -6.63 12.07 4.36
C ARG A 35 -7.97 12.47 4.97
N GLY A 36 -7.92 13.23 6.07
CA GLY A 36 -9.09 13.86 6.67
C GLY A 36 -10.03 12.94 7.46
N ASN A 37 -9.65 11.67 7.69
CA ASN A 37 -10.45 10.75 8.50
C ASN A 37 -9.75 10.46 9.84
N ALA A 38 -10.27 11.05 10.92
CA ALA A 38 -9.69 10.91 12.26
C ALA A 38 -9.78 9.48 12.84
N ASN A 39 -10.70 8.65 12.32
CA ASN A 39 -10.88 7.27 12.76
C ASN A 39 -10.08 6.29 11.88
N ALA A 40 -9.43 6.76 10.82
CA ALA A 40 -8.56 5.94 9.99
C ALA A 40 -7.17 5.80 10.64
N PRO A 41 -6.51 4.63 10.47
CA PRO A 41 -5.10 4.54 10.76
C PRO A 41 -4.33 5.61 9.96
N ARG A 42 -3.34 6.25 10.61
CA ARG A 42 -2.50 7.24 9.92
C ARG A 42 -1.83 6.67 8.67
N ILE A 43 -1.36 5.43 8.74
CA ILE A 43 -0.68 4.71 7.66
C ILE A 43 -0.95 3.21 7.85
N SER A 44 -1.50 2.56 6.83
CA SER A 44 -1.81 1.12 6.79
C SER A 44 -0.98 0.41 5.74
N LEU A 45 -0.58 -0.84 6.00
CA LEU A 45 0.00 -1.70 4.96
C LEU A 45 -1.12 -2.17 4.03
N GLY A 46 -1.04 -1.78 2.75
CA GLY A 46 -2.02 -2.13 1.72
C GLY A 46 -1.70 -3.44 1.00
N GLY A 47 -0.43 -3.85 0.98
CA GLY A 47 0.01 -5.12 0.41
C GLY A 47 1.53 -5.26 0.42
N PHE A 48 2.04 -6.47 0.24
CA PHE A 48 3.46 -6.74 0.11
C PHE A 48 3.72 -7.95 -0.78
N ALA A 49 4.88 -7.98 -1.43
CA ALA A 49 5.40 -9.18 -2.08
C ALA A 49 6.91 -9.24 -1.92
N ARG A 50 7.42 -10.48 -1.88
CA ARG A 50 8.84 -10.76 -1.95
C ARG A 50 9.22 -11.02 -3.40
N THR A 51 10.31 -10.44 -3.88
CA THR A 51 10.86 -10.74 -5.20
C THR A 51 11.41 -12.17 -5.23
N GLN A 52 11.65 -12.71 -6.42
CA GLN A 52 12.64 -13.77 -6.57
C GLN A 52 14.03 -13.25 -6.21
N ILE A 53 15.01 -14.14 -6.08
CA ILE A 53 16.41 -13.73 -5.96
C ILE A 53 16.81 -13.01 -7.26
N LEU A 54 17.22 -11.76 -7.13
CA LEU A 54 17.69 -10.92 -8.22
C LEU A 54 19.22 -10.89 -8.20
N ASN A 55 19.85 -11.20 -9.33
CA ASN A 55 21.29 -10.95 -9.50
C ASN A 55 21.56 -9.44 -9.62
N PRO A 56 22.80 -8.97 -9.40
CA PRO A 56 23.18 -7.58 -9.66
C PRO A 56 22.72 -7.09 -11.03
N GLY A 57 22.03 -5.95 -11.06
CA GLY A 57 21.46 -5.32 -12.27
C GLY A 57 20.22 -6.02 -12.84
N SER A 58 19.67 -7.04 -12.16
CA SER A 58 18.41 -7.67 -12.56
C SER A 58 17.21 -7.02 -11.87
N SER A 59 16.07 -7.01 -12.57
CA SER A 59 14.82 -6.43 -12.07
C SER A 59 13.66 -7.42 -12.11
N GLN A 60 12.64 -7.16 -11.29
CA GLN A 60 11.36 -7.84 -11.34
C GLN A 60 10.21 -6.82 -11.23
N SER A 61 9.28 -6.89 -12.18
CA SER A 61 8.00 -6.18 -12.09
C SER A 61 7.07 -6.88 -11.10
N LEU A 62 6.56 -6.12 -10.14
CA LEU A 62 5.55 -6.57 -9.18
C LEU A 62 4.23 -5.85 -9.45
N LYS A 63 3.14 -6.55 -9.17
CA LYS A 63 1.79 -6.00 -9.16
C LYS A 63 1.11 -6.41 -7.86
N LEU A 64 0.79 -5.42 -7.04
CA LEU A 64 0.15 -5.61 -5.75
C LEU A 64 -1.25 -5.04 -5.77
N SER A 65 -2.23 -5.85 -5.41
CA SER A 65 -3.58 -5.39 -5.12
C SER A 65 -3.61 -4.83 -3.71
N ILE A 66 -4.12 -3.60 -3.56
CA ILE A 66 -4.35 -2.98 -2.25
C ILE A 66 -5.64 -3.57 -1.68
N ASP A 67 -5.55 -4.13 -0.49
CA ASP A 67 -6.70 -4.68 0.23
C ASP A 67 -7.71 -3.56 0.55
N PRO A 68 -8.98 -3.63 0.09
CA PRO A 68 -10.01 -2.65 0.44
C PRO A 68 -10.20 -2.46 1.95
N HIS A 69 -9.91 -3.47 2.77
CA HIS A 69 -9.97 -3.38 4.22
C HIS A 69 -8.93 -2.41 4.79
N SER A 70 -7.77 -2.27 4.13
CA SER A 70 -6.76 -1.26 4.50
C SER A 70 -7.26 0.18 4.33
N LEU A 71 -8.36 0.34 3.58
CA LEU A 71 -9.05 1.62 3.32
C LEU A 71 -10.34 1.77 4.15
N SER A 72 -10.63 0.85 5.07
CA SER A 72 -11.86 0.86 5.85
C SER A 72 -11.63 1.45 7.24
N VAL A 73 -12.64 2.13 7.79
CA VAL A 73 -12.63 2.62 9.17
C VAL A 73 -13.70 1.94 10.01
N VAL A 74 -13.44 1.81 11.31
CA VAL A 74 -14.44 1.36 12.27
C VAL A 74 -15.32 2.54 12.65
N VAL A 75 -16.64 2.36 12.59
CA VAL A 75 -17.61 3.38 13.02
C VAL A 75 -17.89 3.19 14.51
N PRO A 76 -17.96 4.26 15.32
CA PRO A 76 -18.23 4.15 16.75
C PRO A 76 -19.66 3.67 17.07
N GLU A 77 -19.74 2.87 18.13
CA GLU A 77 -20.80 2.39 19.03
C GLU A 77 -22.26 2.16 18.58
N ASP A 78 -22.85 2.90 17.65
CA ASP A 78 -24.26 2.70 17.24
C ASP A 78 -24.43 1.95 15.91
N ARG A 79 -23.32 1.63 15.24
CA ARG A 79 -23.28 0.87 13.98
C ARG A 79 -22.24 -0.24 14.04
N VAL A 80 -22.67 -1.48 13.85
CA VAL A 80 -21.78 -2.64 13.76
C VAL A 80 -21.28 -2.76 12.32
N GLY A 81 -20.01 -2.46 12.04
CA GLY A 81 -19.38 -2.75 10.74
C GLY A 81 -18.20 -1.88 10.34
N TRP A 82 -17.51 -2.33 9.30
CA TRP A 82 -16.50 -1.56 8.56
C TRP A 82 -17.21 -0.65 7.57
N MET A 83 -16.96 0.65 7.61
CA MET A 83 -17.48 1.58 6.62
C MET A 83 -16.36 2.38 5.98
N TRP A 84 -16.54 2.70 4.71
CA TRP A 84 -15.69 3.67 4.02
C TRP A 84 -16.12 5.07 4.45
N GLY A 85 -15.16 5.91 4.86
CA GLY A 85 -15.41 7.23 5.45
C GLY A 85 -15.92 8.30 4.50
N GLY A 86 -16.61 7.93 3.42
CA GLY A 86 -16.96 8.82 2.32
C GLY A 86 -15.77 9.10 1.39
N ARG A 87 -15.95 10.00 0.43
CA ARG A 87 -14.90 10.37 -0.53
C ARG A 87 -13.70 10.98 0.22
N ALA A 88 -12.57 10.29 0.18
CA ALA A 88 -11.30 10.76 0.74
C ALA A 88 -10.22 10.80 -0.34
N GLU A 89 -9.25 11.69 -0.16
CA GLU A 89 -7.99 11.62 -0.88
C GLU A 89 -7.09 10.58 -0.22
N MET A 90 -6.29 9.89 -1.03
CA MET A 90 -5.46 8.79 -0.59
C MET A 90 -4.02 9.02 -1.04
N ASP A 91 -3.10 8.88 -0.09
CA ASP A 91 -1.67 8.84 -0.37
C ASP A 91 -1.21 7.37 -0.45
N ILE A 92 -0.24 7.11 -1.33
CA ILE A 92 0.35 5.79 -1.56
C ILE A 92 1.87 5.91 -1.50
N TRP A 93 2.51 5.03 -0.72
CA TRP A 93 3.96 4.88 -0.68
C TRP A 93 4.35 3.45 -1.07
N ILE A 94 5.50 3.31 -1.73
CA ILE A 94 6.05 2.02 -2.17
C ILE A 94 7.51 1.98 -1.73
N GLY A 95 7.94 0.90 -1.08
CA GLY A 95 9.34 0.75 -0.67
C GLY A 95 9.61 -0.49 0.18
N GLY A 96 10.85 -0.60 0.70
CA GLY A 96 11.28 -1.68 1.59
C GLY A 96 10.87 -1.49 3.06
N GLY A 97 10.19 -0.39 3.40
CA GLY A 97 9.79 -0.09 4.77
C GLY A 97 8.67 0.94 4.87
N LYS A 98 8.15 1.11 6.09
CA LYS A 98 7.09 2.07 6.37
C LYS A 98 7.59 3.51 6.22
N PRO A 99 6.86 4.39 5.52
CA PRO A 99 7.22 5.82 5.46
C PRO A 99 7.17 6.46 6.85
N THR A 100 8.17 7.30 7.15
CA THR A 100 8.27 8.01 8.45
C THR A 100 7.55 9.35 8.46
N GLY A 101 7.15 9.86 7.28
CA GLY A 101 6.50 11.17 7.12
C GLY A 101 7.47 12.34 6.95
N GLU A 102 8.74 12.05 6.70
CA GLU A 102 9.82 13.04 6.43
C GLU A 102 10.19 13.11 4.93
N GLU A 103 9.47 12.38 4.07
CA GLU A 103 9.64 12.34 2.61
C GLU A 103 8.72 13.32 1.87
#